data_AF-A0A1I2CP81-F1
#
_entry.id   AF-A0A1I2CP81-F1
#
_cell.length_a   1.000
_cell.length_b   1.000
_cell.length_c   1.000
_cell.angle_alpha   90.00
_cell.angle_beta   90.00
_cell.angle_gamma   90.00
#
_symmetry.space_group_name_H-M   'P 1'
#
loop_
_entity.id
_entity.type
_entity.pdbx_description
1 polymer ?
#
loop_
_entity_poly.entity_id
_entity_poly.type
_entity_poly.pdbx_seq_one_letter_code
_entity_poly.pdbx_strand_id
1 'polypeptide(L)'
;MSQFVHDTPKHILQKQFEIIYAKPVQERARMGFEMLSLFKKLVENRIRRTCPYLSPIEFKLKVFEEMYKEDFSEEQMQNILQSMKEFEQNKCATSL
;
A
#
# COMPACT_ATOMS: atom_id res chain seq x y z
N MET A 1 -11.83 -3.04 9.14
CA MET A 1 -10.54 -3.17 9.85
C MET A 1 -10.57 -4.43 10.71
N SER A 2 -9.43 -5.10 10.78
CA SER A 2 -9.20 -6.52 11.12
C SER A 2 -9.64 -6.98 12.53
N GLN A 3 -10.28 -8.14 12.63
CA GLN A 3 -10.73 -8.83 13.88
C GLN A 3 -9.62 -9.12 14.90
N PHE A 4 -8.34 -9.04 14.53
CA PHE A 4 -7.21 -9.49 15.35
C PHE A 4 -6.87 -8.61 16.58
N VAL A 5 -7.27 -7.33 16.57
CA VAL A 5 -6.94 -6.39 17.67
C VAL A 5 -7.80 -6.68 18.92
N HIS A 6 -8.96 -7.33 18.74
CA HIS A 6 -9.87 -7.63 19.85
C HIS A 6 -9.46 -8.88 20.65
N ASP A 7 -8.77 -9.84 20.03
CA ASP A 7 -8.35 -11.08 20.68
C ASP A 7 -7.00 -10.97 21.43
N THR A 8 -6.28 -9.87 21.22
CA THR A 8 -4.99 -9.63 21.88
C THR A 8 -5.19 -8.74 23.12
N PRO A 9 -4.94 -9.22 24.35
CA PRO A 9 -5.06 -8.40 25.54
C PRO A 9 -4.17 -7.16 25.49
N LYS A 10 -4.64 -6.03 26.02
CA LYS A 10 -3.92 -4.73 25.98
C LYS A 10 -2.47 -4.81 26.47
N HIS A 11 -2.21 -5.59 27.53
CA HIS A 11 -0.86 -5.75 28.08
C HIS A 11 0.10 -6.48 27.13
N ILE A 12 -0.41 -7.36 26.25
CA ILE A 12 0.40 -8.02 25.22
C ILE A 12 0.73 -7.05 24.10
N LEU A 13 -0.23 -6.24 23.65
CA LEU A 13 0.02 -5.17 22.68
C LEU A 13 1.08 -4.20 23.21
N GLN A 14 0.99 -3.83 24.48
CA GLN A 14 1.99 -2.97 25.12
C GLN A 14 3.38 -3.61 25.08
N LYS A 15 3.52 -4.88 25.44
CA LYS A 15 4.81 -5.59 25.34
C LYS A 15 5.35 -5.65 23.91
N GLN A 16 4.49 -5.85 22.92
CA GLN A 16 4.90 -5.83 21.51
C GLN A 16 5.46 -4.46 21.11
N PHE A 17 4.80 -3.37 21.51
CA PHE A 17 5.33 -2.03 21.30
C PHE A 17 6.65 -1.81 22.03
N GLU A 18 6.76 -2.19 23.31
CA GLU A 18 8.01 -2.07 24.07
C GLU A 18 9.18 -2.78 23.38
N ILE A 19 8.97 -3.99 22.87
CA ILE A 19 10.00 -4.75 22.11
C ILE A 19 10.41 -4.01 20.83
N ILE A 20 9.45 -3.45 20.09
CA ILE A 20 9.74 -2.72 18.85
C ILE A 20 10.47 -1.41 19.17
N TYR A 21 10.01 -0.65 20.17
CA TYR A 21 10.61 0.64 20.55
C TYR A 21 11.97 0.50 21.23
N ALA A 22 12.28 -0.66 21.83
CA ALA A 22 13.61 -0.96 22.35
C ALA A 22 14.69 -1.06 21.27
N LYS A 23 14.31 -1.26 19.99
CA LYS A 23 15.26 -1.32 18.88
C LYS A 23 15.77 0.06 18.49
N PRO A 24 17.00 0.19 17.94
CA PRO A 24 17.50 1.44 17.38
C PRO A 24 16.57 2.03 16.32
N VAL A 25 16.52 3.36 16.22
CA VAL A 25 15.66 4.09 15.26
C VAL A 25 15.89 3.60 13.82
N GLN A 26 17.14 3.38 13.44
CA GLN A 26 17.53 2.92 12.10
C GLN A 26 16.97 1.52 11.81
N GLU A 27 17.00 0.63 12.80
CA GLU A 27 16.43 -0.72 12.66
C GLU A 27 14.90 -0.64 12.53
N ARG A 28 14.24 0.19 13.33
CA ARG A 28 12.79 0.40 13.23
C ARG A 28 12.39 0.96 11.87
N ALA A 29 13.16 1.92 11.33
CA ALA A 29 12.93 2.47 10.00
C ALA A 29 13.06 1.39 8.92
N ARG A 30 14.12 0.58 8.96
CA ARG A 30 14.30 -0.56 8.04
C ARG A 30 13.13 -1.54 8.11
N MET A 31 12.71 -1.93 9.31
CA MET A 31 11.55 -2.80 9.51
C MET A 31 10.28 -2.18 8.92
N GLY A 32 10.06 -0.89 9.12
CA GLY A 32 8.93 -0.16 8.53
C GLY A 32 8.92 -0.24 7.00
N PHE A 33 10.06 0.01 6.36
CA PHE A 33 10.16 -0.11 4.89
C PHE A 33 9.94 -1.54 4.39
N GLU A 34 10.45 -2.55 5.10
CA GLU A 34 10.21 -3.96 4.77
C GLU A 34 8.73 -4.33 4.86
N MET A 35 8.03 -3.84 5.89
CA MET A 35 6.59 -4.03 6.05
C MET A 35 5.79 -3.37 4.93
N LEU A 36 6.15 -2.13 4.54
CA LEU A 36 5.51 -1.45 3.41
C LEU A 36 5.72 -2.21 2.09
N SER A 37 6.93 -2.71 1.86
CA SER A 37 7.24 -3.53 0.67
C SER A 37 6.42 -4.82 0.64
N LEU A 38 6.32 -5.50 1.78
CA LEU A 38 5.53 -6.72 1.90
C LEU A 38 4.04 -6.44 1.65
N PHE A 39 3.50 -5.39 2.26
CA PHE A 39 2.10 -5.01 2.08
C PHE A 39 1.78 -4.71 0.61
N LYS A 40 2.63 -3.92 -0.06
CA LYS A 40 2.50 -3.65 -1.50
C LYS A 40 2.48 -4.94 -2.32
N LYS A 41 3.39 -5.89 -2.07
CA LYS A 41 3.43 -7.18 -2.76
C LYS A 41 2.15 -8.01 -2.54
N LEU A 42 1.59 -7.98 -1.32
CA LEU A 42 0.33 -8.67 -1.03
C LEU A 42 -0.83 -8.07 -1.85
N VAL A 43 -0.91 -6.75 -1.92
CA VAL A 43 -1.92 -6.04 -2.73
C VAL A 43 -1.76 -6.36 -4.21
N GLU A 44 -0.53 -6.27 -4.74
CA GLU A 44 -0.23 -6.61 -6.13
C GLU A 44 -0.63 -8.04 -6.47
N ASN A 45 -0.25 -9.01 -5.63
CA ASN A 45 -0.59 -10.42 -5.84
C ASN A 45 -2.09 -10.68 -5.79
N ARG A 46 -2.81 -10.02 -4.89
CA ARG A 46 -4.27 -10.09 -4.83
C ARG A 46 -4.88 -9.56 -6.12
N ILE A 47 -4.47 -8.38 -6.59
CA ILE A 47 -4.98 -7.77 -7.81
C ILE A 47 -4.70 -8.65 -9.03
N ARG A 48 -3.50 -9.23 -9.16
CA ARG A 48 -3.18 -10.16 -10.25
C ARG A 48 -4.10 -11.38 -10.29
N ARG A 49 -4.54 -11.86 -9.13
CA ARG A 49 -5.47 -13.00 -9.02
C ARG A 49 -6.91 -12.61 -9.32
N THR A 50 -7.36 -11.44 -8.89
CA THR A 50 -8.77 -11.01 -9.04
C THR A 50 -9.04 -10.30 -10.36
N CYS A 51 -8.02 -9.67 -10.96
CA CYS A 51 -8.12 -8.87 -12.18
C CYS A 51 -6.96 -9.21 -13.12
N PRO A 52 -6.93 -10.41 -13.73
CA PRO A 52 -5.76 -10.91 -14.46
C PRO A 52 -5.48 -10.20 -15.79
N TYR A 53 -6.46 -9.48 -16.34
CA TYR A 53 -6.39 -8.86 -17.67
C TYR A 53 -6.10 -7.35 -17.64
N LEU A 54 -5.73 -6.79 -16.49
CA LEU A 54 -5.38 -5.37 -16.42
C LEU A 54 -4.12 -5.09 -17.25
N SER A 55 -4.16 -4.02 -18.04
CA SER A 55 -2.95 -3.48 -18.66
C SER A 55 -1.96 -3.00 -17.59
N PRO A 56 -0.67 -2.80 -17.92
CA PRO A 56 0.32 -2.32 -16.96
C PRO A 56 -0.06 -1.00 -16.28
N ILE A 57 -0.71 -0.08 -17.01
CA ILE A 57 -1.17 1.21 -16.46
C ILE A 57 -2.33 0.97 -15.49
N GLU A 58 -3.36 0.23 -15.91
CA GLU A 58 -4.52 -0.05 -15.05
C GLU A 58 -4.12 -0.83 -13.79
N PHE A 59 -3.13 -1.72 -13.90
CA PHE A 59 -2.59 -2.44 -12.75
C PHE A 59 -1.95 -1.47 -11.74
N LYS A 60 -1.12 -0.52 -12.19
CA LYS A 60 -0.54 0.51 -11.31
C LYS A 60 -1.60 1.37 -10.63
N LEU A 61 -2.60 1.81 -11.39
CA LEU A 61 -3.72 2.61 -10.87
C LEU A 61 -4.50 1.83 -9.80
N LYS A 62 -4.82 0.56 -10.06
CA LYS A 62 -5.55 -0.30 -9.12
C LYS A 62 -4.75 -0.58 -7.85
N VAL A 63 -3.43 -0.76 -7.95
CA VAL A 63 -2.55 -0.91 -6.79
C VAL A 63 -2.57 0.36 -5.94
N PHE A 64 -2.49 1.54 -6.55
CA PHE A 64 -2.56 2.81 -5.82
C PHE A 64 -3.90 2.97 -5.10
N GLU A 65 -5.00 2.79 -5.84
CA GLU A 65 -6.35 2.87 -5.27
C GLU A 65 -6.50 1.95 -4.06
N GLU A 66 -6.12 0.68 -4.16
CA GLU A 66 -6.25 -0.27 -3.05
C GLU A 66 -5.35 0.05 -1.85
N MET A 67 -4.21 0.70 -2.06
CA MET A 67 -3.31 1.09 -0.97
C MET A 67 -3.79 2.33 -0.21
N TYR A 68 -4.52 3.23 -0.87
CA TYR A 68 -4.83 4.56 -0.33
C TYR A 68 -6.31 4.95 -0.35
N LYS A 69 -7.24 4.05 -0.71
CA LYS A 69 -8.68 4.35 -0.79
C LYS A 69 -9.32 4.85 0.52
N GLU A 70 -8.73 4.53 1.66
CA GLU A 70 -9.22 4.99 2.97
C GLU A 70 -8.64 6.37 3.36
N ASP A 71 -7.60 6.84 2.65
CA ASP A 71 -6.89 8.09 2.95
C ASP A 71 -7.43 9.29 2.15
N PHE A 72 -8.20 9.05 1.09
CA PHE A 72 -8.72 10.06 0.18
C PHE A 72 -10.24 9.95 0.03
N SER A 73 -10.92 11.08 -0.18
CA SER A 73 -12.30 11.03 -0.66
C SER A 73 -12.37 10.40 -2.04
N GLU A 74 -13.55 9.91 -2.43
CA GLU A 74 -13.75 9.33 -3.76
C GLU A 74 -13.38 10.33 -4.88
N GLU A 75 -13.78 11.60 -4.74
CA GLU A 75 -13.43 12.67 -5.68
C GLU A 75 -11.92 12.88 -5.77
N GLN A 76 -11.22 12.94 -4.63
CA GLN A 76 -9.76 13.09 -4.60
C GLN A 76 -9.06 11.89 -5.25
N MET A 77 -9.53 10.68 -4.96
CA MET A 77 -8.98 9.46 -5.55
C MET A 77 -9.12 9.48 -7.08
N GLN A 78 -10.29 9.83 -7.61
CA GLN A 78 -10.51 9.91 -9.06
C GLN A 78 -9.58 10.93 -9.72
N ASN A 79 -9.42 12.12 -9.12
CA ASN A 79 -8.51 13.15 -9.62
C ASN A 79 -7.05 12.67 -9.65
N ILE A 80 -6.61 11.95 -8.62
CA ILE A 80 -5.26 11.39 -8.55
C ILE A 80 -5.08 10.29 -9.61
N LEU A 81 -6.01 9.34 -9.71
CA LEU A 81 -5.94 8.24 -10.67
C LEU A 81 -5.91 8.75 -12.12
N GLN A 82 -6.71 9.78 -12.43
CA GLN A 82 -6.71 10.42 -13.74
C GLN A 82 -5.35 11.07 -14.04
N SER A 83 -4.81 11.83 -13.08
CA SER A 83 -3.48 12.48 -13.22
C SER A 83 -2.37 11.44 -13.43
N MET A 84 -2.40 10.33 -12.69
CA MET A 84 -1.45 9.23 -12.85
C MET A 84 -1.56 8.56 -14.22
N LYS A 85 -2.78 8.35 -14.71
CA LYS A 85 -3.04 7.74 -16.01
C LYS A 85 -2.45 8.58 -17.14
N GLU A 86 -2.70 9.89 -17.11
CA GLU A 86 -2.17 10.85 -18.09
C GLU A 86 -0.64 10.87 -18.06
N PHE A 87 -0.04 10.92 -16.87
CA PHE A 87 1.41 10.87 -16.71
C PHE A 87 2.04 9.62 -17.32
N GLU A 88 1.48 8.43 -17.05
CA GLU A 88 1.98 7.16 -17.57
C GLU A 88 1.81 7.05 -19.10
N GLN A 89 0.72 7.58 -19.66
CA GLN A 89 0.50 7.64 -21.10
C GLN A 89 1.51 8.57 -21.79
N ASN A 90 1.76 9.74 -21.21
CA ASN A 90 2.69 10.73 -21.76
C ASN A 90 4.15 10.26 -21.71
N LYS A 91 4.54 9.51 -20.67
CA LYS A 91 5.88 8.93 -20.56
C LYS A 91 6.20 7.94 -21.70
N CYS A 92 5.21 7.19 -22.17
CA CYS A 92 5.36 6.34 -23.35
C CYS A 92 5.54 7.14 -24.64
N ALA A 93 4.92 8.32 -24.75
CA ALA A 93 5.03 9.16 -25.95
C ALA A 93 6.40 9.85 -26.11
N THR A 94 7.12 10.09 -25.01
CA THR A 94 8.45 10.75 -25.03
C THR A 94 9.63 9.78 -25.10
N SER A 95 9.37 8.47 -25.23
CA SER A 95 10.41 7.42 -25.30
C SER A 95 10.65 6.90 -26.73
N LEU A 96 10.23 7.64 -27.75
CA LEU A 96 10.47 7.41 -29.19
C LEU A 96 11.41 8.49 -29.73
#